data_AF-A0A838MUK6-F1
#
_entry.id   AF-A0A838MUK6-F1
#
_cell.length_a   1.000
_cell.length_b   1.000
_cell.length_c   1.000
_cell.angle_alpha   90.00
_cell.angle_beta   90.00
_cell.angle_gamma   90.00
#
_symmetry.space_group_name_H-M   'P 1'
#
loop_
_entity.id
_entity.type
_entity.pdbx_description
1 polymer ?
#
loop_
_entity_poly.entity_id
_entity_poly.type
_entity_poly.pdbx_seq_one_letter_code
_entity_poly.pdbx_strand_id
1 'polypeptide(L)'
;MLKDFGGRVASVWEGLRPATRHLVESALRSPRSGGAATMRGAGGAPYDARSEWELSRLLSALDERTREAGAHDLSAEQTRELSHLAETCALMLQGEARSAEVFGQLLERTLRSRDFKHIDTLADTISARLAPGEMCELARHASPSVRAIAHEALAQVPTGVLVELLGDPVDAEIARVALESQADEYDSPEARWIVNALDRADEDEA
;
A
#
# COMPACT_ATOMS: atom_id res chain seq x y z
N MET A 1 -27.95 3.25 7.79
CA MET A 1 -26.65 3.88 7.49
C MET A 1 -25.86 3.03 6.50
N LEU A 2 -25.16 1.95 6.90
CA LEU A 2 -24.33 1.18 5.95
C LEU A 2 -25.09 0.25 4.99
N LYS A 3 -26.31 -0.15 5.34
CA LYS A 3 -27.20 -0.92 4.44
C LYS A 3 -27.67 -0.10 3.24
N ASP A 4 -27.64 1.22 3.37
CA ASP A 4 -28.12 2.16 2.37
C ASP A 4 -27.03 2.49 1.33
N PHE A 5 -25.79 2.07 1.56
CA PHE A 5 -24.66 2.25 0.64
C PHE A 5 -24.57 1.16 -0.43
N GLY A 6 -25.37 0.10 -0.33
CA GLY A 6 -25.43 -0.99 -1.31
C GLY A 6 -25.07 -2.36 -0.72
N GLY A 7 -25.54 -3.43 -1.38
CA GLY A 7 -25.45 -4.79 -0.85
C GLY A 7 -24.03 -5.30 -0.60
N ARG A 8 -23.07 -4.93 -1.45
CA ARG A 8 -21.66 -5.33 -1.29
C ARG A 8 -21.00 -4.68 -0.08
N VAL A 9 -21.17 -3.37 0.10
CA VAL A 9 -20.64 -2.62 1.26
C VAL A 9 -21.26 -3.14 2.55
N ALA A 10 -22.57 -3.35 2.56
CA ALA A 10 -23.29 -3.90 3.71
C ALA A 10 -22.81 -5.32 4.08
N SER A 11 -22.64 -6.19 3.09
CA SER A 11 -22.16 -7.56 3.29
C SER A 11 -20.74 -7.59 3.86
N VAL A 12 -19.83 -6.77 3.33
CA VAL A 12 -18.46 -6.68 3.86
C VAL A 12 -18.47 -6.13 5.28
N TRP A 13 -19.26 -5.08 5.56
CA TRP A 13 -19.40 -4.50 6.89
C TRP A 13 -19.94 -5.50 7.93
N GLU A 14 -20.97 -6.25 7.59
CA GLU A 14 -21.55 -7.28 8.46
C GLU A 14 -20.56 -8.43 8.73
N GLY A 15 -19.70 -8.74 7.75
CA GLY A 15 -18.64 -9.74 7.86
C GLY A 15 -17.40 -9.32 8.65
N LEU A 16 -17.25 -8.04 9.03
CA LEU A 16 -16.13 -7.58 9.86
C LEU A 16 -16.20 -8.15 11.27
N ARG A 17 -15.02 -8.44 11.85
CA ARG A 17 -14.96 -8.80 13.28
C ARG A 17 -15.39 -7.61 14.14
N PRO A 18 -15.98 -7.87 15.34
CA PRO A 18 -16.34 -6.79 16.27
C PRO A 18 -15.17 -5.87 16.61
N ALA A 19 -13.95 -6.41 16.72
CA ALA A 19 -12.73 -5.64 16.97
C ALA A 19 -12.45 -4.61 15.86
N THR A 20 -12.42 -5.05 14.60
CA THR A 20 -12.16 -4.19 13.45
C THR A 20 -13.30 -3.20 13.22
N ARG A 21 -14.55 -3.60 13.43
CA ARG A 21 -15.70 -2.70 13.41
C ARG A 21 -15.57 -1.60 14.46
N HIS A 22 -15.19 -1.96 15.69
CA HIS A 22 -15.00 -0.99 16.77
C HIS A 22 -13.85 -0.01 16.47
N LEU A 23 -12.77 -0.48 15.84
CA LEU A 23 -11.68 0.40 15.38
C LEU A 23 -12.19 1.46 14.40
N VAL A 24 -12.97 1.06 13.39
CA VAL A 24 -13.55 2.00 12.41
C VAL A 24 -14.54 2.95 13.08
N GLU A 25 -15.45 2.44 13.91
CA GLU A 25 -16.43 3.27 14.62
C GLU A 25 -15.76 4.27 15.57
N SER A 26 -14.68 3.88 16.24
CA SER A 26 -13.87 4.77 17.09
C SER A 26 -13.19 5.85 16.27
N ALA A 27 -12.61 5.47 15.12
CA ALA A 27 -11.98 6.41 14.19
C ALA A 27 -12.98 7.43 13.63
N LEU A 28 -14.20 7.00 13.33
CA LEU A 28 -15.28 7.88 12.84
C LEU A 28 -15.78 8.87 13.90
N ARG A 29 -15.77 8.48 15.18
CA ARG A 29 -16.24 9.32 16.30
C ARG A 29 -15.19 10.33 16.78
N SER A 30 -13.91 10.08 16.54
CA SER A 30 -12.83 11.00 16.88
C SER A 30 -12.60 11.99 15.74
N PRO A 31 -13.05 13.26 15.84
CA PRO A 31 -12.64 14.29 14.89
C PRO A 31 -11.12 14.49 15.02
N ARG A 32 -10.36 14.08 14.00
CA ARG A 32 -8.89 14.18 14.00
C ARG A 32 -8.47 15.64 13.99
N SER A 33 -7.97 16.11 15.13
CA SER A 33 -6.94 17.16 15.14
C SER A 33 -5.66 16.55 14.56
N GLY A 34 -4.98 17.29 13.68
CA GLY A 34 -3.97 16.76 12.76
C GLY A 34 -2.79 16.01 13.40
N GLY A 35 -2.21 15.13 12.60
CA GLY A 35 -0.97 14.41 12.90
C GLY A 35 -1.17 12.90 13.03
N ALA A 36 -0.25 12.14 12.44
CA ALA A 36 -0.12 10.68 12.57
C ALA A 36 0.32 10.25 13.99
N ALA A 37 -0.24 10.87 15.02
CA ALA A 37 0.02 10.55 16.41
C ALA A 37 -0.97 9.48 16.87
N THR A 38 -0.55 8.23 16.69
CA THR A 38 -0.91 7.09 17.51
C THR A 38 -2.41 6.76 17.64
N MET A 39 -2.89 5.88 16.77
CA MET A 39 -3.94 4.90 17.10
C MET A 39 -3.48 3.87 18.17
N ARG A 40 -2.48 4.22 19.01
CA ARG A 40 -1.93 3.35 20.06
C ARG A 40 -2.47 3.67 21.47
N GLY A 41 -3.45 4.57 21.60
CA GLY A 41 -3.73 5.23 22.89
C GLY A 41 -5.18 5.28 23.36
N ALA A 42 -6.12 4.51 22.82
CA ALA A 42 -7.52 4.57 23.27
C ALA A 42 -8.20 3.21 23.33
N GLY A 43 -7.76 2.33 24.26
CA GLY A 43 -8.55 1.22 24.84
C GLY A 43 -9.28 0.22 23.91
N GLY A 44 -9.10 0.33 22.59
CA GLY A 44 -9.73 -0.48 21.56
C GLY A 44 -8.80 -1.58 21.10
N ALA A 45 -9.39 -2.67 20.61
CA ALA A 45 -8.69 -3.86 20.17
C ALA A 45 -7.44 -3.54 19.32
N PRO A 46 -6.31 -4.25 19.51
CA PRO A 46 -5.09 -3.97 18.78
C PRO A 46 -5.31 -4.18 17.27
N TYR A 47 -4.75 -3.29 16.46
CA TYR A 47 -4.64 -3.50 15.02
C TYR A 47 -3.75 -4.73 14.78
N ASP A 48 -4.25 -5.67 13.99
CA ASP A 48 -3.57 -6.91 13.61
C ASP A 48 -3.64 -7.11 12.08
N ALA A 49 -2.84 -8.05 11.56
CA ALA A 49 -2.82 -8.37 10.12
C ALA A 49 -4.21 -8.76 9.58
N ARG A 50 -5.07 -9.33 10.42
CA ARG A 50 -6.44 -9.65 10.04
C ARG A 50 -7.31 -8.39 9.90
N SER A 51 -7.13 -7.39 10.75
CA SER A 51 -7.79 -6.09 10.65
C SER A 51 -7.33 -5.35 9.40
N GLU A 52 -6.05 -5.44 9.05
CA GLU A 52 -5.52 -4.91 7.79
C GLU A 52 -6.28 -5.47 6.58
N TRP A 53 -6.38 -6.79 6.48
CA TRP A 53 -7.11 -7.46 5.39
C TRP A 53 -8.63 -7.12 5.38
N GLU A 54 -9.26 -7.06 6.55
CA GLU A 54 -10.68 -6.71 6.65
C GLU A 54 -10.94 -5.25 6.22
N LEU A 55 -10.05 -4.33 6.57
CA LEU A 55 -10.11 -2.92 6.19
C LEU A 55 -9.79 -2.71 4.71
N SER A 56 -8.82 -3.42 4.13
CA SER A 56 -8.50 -3.33 2.70
C SER A 56 -9.69 -3.77 1.85
N ARG A 57 -10.37 -4.85 2.25
CA ARG A 57 -11.58 -5.34 1.60
C ARG A 57 -12.75 -4.37 1.73
N LEU A 58 -12.92 -3.76 2.90
CA LEU A 58 -13.94 -2.72 3.10
C LEU A 58 -13.64 -1.49 2.23
N LEU A 59 -12.40 -1.01 2.22
CA LEU A 59 -11.98 0.12 1.39
C LEU A 59 -12.22 -0.16 -0.10
N SER A 60 -11.89 -1.36 -0.59
CA SER A 60 -12.16 -1.74 -1.98
C SER A 60 -13.65 -1.68 -2.33
N ALA A 61 -14.52 -2.17 -1.44
CA ALA A 61 -15.97 -2.11 -1.65
C ALA A 61 -16.50 -0.65 -1.62
N LEU A 62 -15.93 0.21 -0.77
CA LEU A 62 -16.29 1.62 -0.70
C LEU A 62 -15.80 2.38 -1.94
N ASP A 63 -14.57 2.15 -2.38
CA ASP A 63 -13.99 2.76 -3.58
C ASP A 63 -14.78 2.38 -4.84
N GLU A 64 -15.11 1.11 -5.00
CA GLU A 64 -15.98 0.65 -6.09
C GLU A 64 -17.34 1.35 -6.03
N ARG A 65 -17.93 1.46 -4.83
CA ARG A 65 -19.22 2.12 -4.69
C ARG A 65 -19.17 3.62 -4.95
N THR A 66 -18.10 4.33 -4.56
CA THR A 66 -17.93 5.75 -4.92
C THR A 66 -17.87 5.94 -6.43
N ARG A 67 -17.27 5.00 -7.16
CA ARG A 67 -17.22 5.04 -8.63
C ARG A 67 -18.59 4.78 -9.26
N GLU A 68 -19.35 3.84 -8.70
CA GLU A 68 -20.71 3.53 -9.14
C GLU A 68 -21.73 4.61 -8.76
N ALA A 69 -21.51 5.37 -7.67
CA ALA A 69 -22.43 6.39 -7.18
C ALA A 69 -22.72 7.50 -8.21
N GLY A 70 -21.86 7.66 -9.23
CA GLY A 70 -22.14 8.47 -10.41
C GLY A 70 -23.33 7.99 -11.27
N ALA A 71 -23.91 6.82 -10.97
CA ALA A 71 -24.93 6.13 -11.77
C ALA A 71 -26.37 6.15 -11.22
N HIS A 72 -26.70 7.04 -10.26
CA HIS A 72 -28.07 7.52 -9.90
C HIS A 72 -28.76 7.10 -8.57
N ASP A 73 -28.11 6.42 -7.62
CA ASP A 73 -28.85 5.85 -6.44
C ASP A 73 -28.57 6.47 -5.05
N LEU A 74 -27.58 7.36 -4.89
CA LEU A 74 -27.23 7.91 -3.56
C LEU A 74 -27.53 9.41 -3.45
N SER A 75 -28.03 9.82 -2.28
CA SER A 75 -28.16 11.24 -1.94
C SER A 75 -26.78 11.89 -1.78
N ALA A 76 -26.73 13.23 -1.88
CA ALA A 76 -25.50 13.98 -1.65
C ALA A 76 -24.94 13.76 -0.23
N GLU A 77 -25.80 13.56 0.77
CA GLU A 77 -25.42 13.27 2.14
C GLU A 77 -24.81 11.86 2.25
N GLN A 78 -25.48 10.85 1.67
CA GLN A 78 -24.96 9.48 1.65
C GLN A 78 -23.62 9.37 0.92
N THR A 79 -23.44 10.14 -0.16
CA THR A 79 -22.18 10.19 -0.89
C THR A 79 -21.06 10.78 -0.03
N ARG A 80 -21.35 11.81 0.76
CA ARG A 80 -20.37 12.39 1.71
C ARG A 80 -20.03 11.42 2.83
N GLU A 81 -21.02 10.76 3.42
CA GLU A 81 -20.79 9.77 4.47
C GLU A 81 -19.95 8.59 3.97
N LEU A 82 -20.26 8.08 2.77
CA LEU A 82 -19.51 7.00 2.13
C LEU A 82 -18.07 7.42 1.85
N SER A 83 -17.86 8.64 1.34
CA SER A 83 -16.52 9.19 1.11
C SER A 83 -15.74 9.37 2.41
N HIS A 84 -16.39 9.87 3.47
CA HIS A 84 -15.78 10.02 4.79
C HIS A 84 -15.37 8.67 5.40
N LEU A 85 -16.19 7.64 5.23
CA LEU A 85 -15.87 6.29 5.67
C LEU A 85 -14.68 5.70 4.88
N ALA A 86 -14.68 5.86 3.56
CA ALA A 86 -13.57 5.41 2.71
C ALA A 86 -12.26 6.09 3.11
N GLU A 87 -12.31 7.40 3.33
CA GLU A 87 -11.15 8.19 3.76
C GLU A 87 -10.65 7.77 5.14
N THR A 88 -11.56 7.52 6.09
CA THR A 88 -11.19 7.03 7.42
C THR A 88 -10.48 5.67 7.32
N CYS A 89 -10.97 4.76 6.49
CA CYS A 89 -10.35 3.45 6.27
C CYS A 89 -8.97 3.58 5.61
N ALA A 90 -8.84 4.43 4.58
CA ALA A 90 -7.58 4.70 3.91
C ALA A 90 -6.53 5.28 4.88
N LEU A 91 -6.92 6.22 5.74
CA LEU A 91 -6.03 6.81 6.75
C LEU A 91 -5.59 5.81 7.82
N MET A 92 -6.47 4.87 8.21
CA MET A 92 -6.11 3.80 9.14
C MET A 92 -5.10 2.84 8.51
N LEU A 93 -5.35 2.43 7.27
CA LEU A 93 -4.44 1.57 6.50
C LEU A 93 -3.08 2.26 6.29
N GLN A 94 -3.05 3.53 5.88
CA GLN A 94 -1.80 4.28 5.74
C GLN A 94 -1.00 4.34 7.06
N GLY A 95 -1.70 4.46 8.20
CA GLY A 95 -1.07 4.55 9.52
C GLY A 95 -0.38 3.27 9.97
N GLU A 96 -0.98 2.11 9.69
CA GLU A 96 -0.59 0.84 10.33
C GLU A 96 -0.22 -0.28 9.35
N ALA A 97 -0.58 -0.18 8.07
CA ALA A 97 -0.44 -1.27 7.12
C ALA A 97 1.02 -1.61 6.83
N ARG A 98 1.26 -2.90 6.53
CA ARG A 98 2.59 -3.46 6.25
C ARG A 98 2.66 -4.38 5.03
N SER A 99 1.58 -4.52 4.26
CA SER A 99 1.57 -5.35 3.05
C SER A 99 1.63 -4.54 1.75
N ALA A 100 2.29 -5.12 0.75
CA ALA A 100 2.34 -4.61 -0.61
C ALA A 100 0.93 -4.40 -1.20
N GLU A 101 -0.01 -5.32 -0.95
CA GLU A 101 -1.39 -5.24 -1.44
C GLU A 101 -2.07 -3.94 -0.99
N VAL A 102 -1.95 -3.60 0.29
CA VAL A 102 -2.56 -2.37 0.84
C VAL A 102 -1.86 -1.13 0.29
N PHE A 103 -0.54 -1.11 0.22
CA PHE A 103 0.18 0.03 -0.38
C PHE A 103 -0.16 0.22 -1.85
N GLY A 104 -0.31 -0.86 -2.62
CA GLY A 104 -0.79 -0.83 -3.99
C GLY A 104 -2.19 -0.21 -4.09
N GLN A 105 -3.12 -0.67 -3.26
CA GLN A 105 -4.48 -0.11 -3.19
C GLN A 105 -4.48 1.40 -2.86
N LEU A 106 -3.69 1.82 -1.87
CA LEU A 106 -3.58 3.22 -1.46
C LEU A 106 -2.97 4.08 -2.57
N LEU A 107 -1.87 3.64 -3.17
CA LEU A 107 -1.23 4.36 -4.29
C LEU A 107 -2.17 4.50 -5.48
N GLU A 108 -2.87 3.44 -5.87
CA GLU A 108 -3.84 3.53 -6.95
C GLU A 108 -4.97 4.51 -6.64
N ARG A 109 -5.47 4.52 -5.40
CA ARG A 109 -6.49 5.48 -4.96
C ARG A 109 -5.98 6.91 -5.09
N THR A 110 -4.76 7.19 -4.64
CA THR A 110 -4.16 8.53 -4.69
C THR A 110 -3.78 8.96 -6.10
N LEU A 111 -3.31 8.04 -6.95
CA LEU A 111 -3.06 8.27 -8.37
C LEU A 111 -4.35 8.67 -9.11
N ARG A 112 -5.48 8.03 -8.78
CA ARG A 112 -6.79 8.38 -9.34
C ARG A 112 -7.23 9.79 -8.95
N SER A 113 -7.00 10.20 -7.69
CA SER A 113 -7.33 11.55 -7.22
C SER A 113 -6.31 12.62 -7.64
N ARG A 114 -5.16 12.21 -8.21
CA ARG A 114 -4.03 13.08 -8.60
C ARG A 114 -3.48 13.90 -7.43
N ASP A 115 -3.52 13.33 -6.23
CA ASP A 115 -2.92 13.97 -5.05
C ASP A 115 -1.43 13.60 -4.95
N PHE A 116 -0.61 14.31 -5.73
CA PHE A 116 0.83 14.03 -5.83
C PHE A 116 1.56 14.16 -4.51
N LYS A 117 1.15 15.10 -3.64
CA LYS A 117 1.75 15.27 -2.32
C LYS A 117 1.52 14.03 -1.45
N HIS A 118 0.35 13.42 -1.56
CA HIS A 118 0.03 12.21 -0.83
C HIS A 118 0.74 10.99 -1.44
N ILE A 119 0.99 10.97 -2.75
CA ILE A 119 1.85 9.94 -3.38
C ILE A 119 3.26 9.99 -2.78
N ASP A 120 3.87 11.17 -2.68
CA ASP A 120 5.21 11.32 -2.08
C ASP A 120 5.23 10.79 -0.64
N THR A 121 4.19 11.13 0.15
CA THR A 121 4.06 10.64 1.53
C THR A 121 3.95 9.10 1.60
N LEU A 122 3.24 8.49 0.65
CA LEU A 122 3.12 7.04 0.56
C LEU A 122 4.45 6.40 0.14
N ALA A 123 5.17 6.99 -0.82
CA ALA A 123 6.49 6.54 -1.26
C ALA A 123 7.50 6.55 -0.09
N ASP A 124 7.56 7.64 0.69
CA ASP A 124 8.40 7.71 1.89
C ASP A 124 8.03 6.61 2.91
N THR A 125 6.73 6.34 3.06
CA THR A 125 6.24 5.31 3.99
C THR A 125 6.60 3.90 3.50
N ILE A 126 6.61 3.66 2.19
CA ILE A 126 7.04 2.38 1.59
C ILE A 126 8.48 2.10 2.03
N SER A 127 9.40 3.02 1.76
CA SER A 127 10.82 2.88 2.11
C SER A 127 11.06 2.70 3.61
N ALA A 128 10.24 3.34 4.45
CA ALA A 128 10.41 3.29 5.90
C ALA A 128 9.79 2.05 6.58
N ARG A 129 8.84 1.35 5.94
CA ARG A 129 8.00 0.34 6.62
C ARG A 129 7.93 -1.02 5.94
N LEU A 130 7.94 -1.06 4.61
CA LEU A 130 7.84 -2.34 3.90
C LEU A 130 9.15 -3.11 4.01
N ALA A 131 9.05 -4.43 4.15
CA ALA A 131 10.20 -5.29 4.00
C ALA A 131 10.63 -5.30 2.52
N PRO A 132 11.92 -5.54 2.20
CA PRO A 132 12.39 -5.59 0.82
C PRO A 132 11.61 -6.56 -0.08
N GLY A 133 11.23 -7.74 0.42
CA GLY A 133 10.39 -8.68 -0.34
C GLY A 133 8.97 -8.15 -0.62
N GLU A 134 8.38 -7.38 0.31
CA GLU A 134 7.08 -6.71 0.04
C GLU A 134 7.23 -5.57 -0.98
N MET A 135 8.39 -4.90 -1.02
CA MET A 135 8.69 -3.94 -2.08
C MET A 135 8.82 -4.65 -3.44
N CYS A 136 9.42 -5.84 -3.48
CA CYS A 136 9.49 -6.67 -4.69
C CYS A 136 8.09 -7.10 -5.16
N GLU A 137 7.20 -7.49 -4.25
CA GLU A 137 5.80 -7.77 -4.57
C GLU A 137 5.10 -6.54 -5.16
N LEU A 138 5.34 -5.36 -4.58
CA LEU A 138 4.80 -4.10 -5.11
C LEU A 138 5.39 -3.76 -6.49
N ALA A 139 6.66 -4.11 -6.74
CA ALA A 139 7.31 -3.95 -8.04
C ALA A 139 6.75 -4.89 -9.12
N ARG A 140 6.04 -5.97 -8.74
CA ARG A 140 5.30 -6.84 -9.67
C ARG A 140 3.83 -6.41 -9.89
N HIS A 141 3.41 -5.31 -9.28
CA HIS A 141 2.02 -4.87 -9.32
C HIS A 141 1.51 -4.56 -10.74
N ALA A 142 0.21 -4.74 -11.00
CA ALA A 142 -0.37 -4.57 -12.34
C ALA A 142 -0.27 -3.12 -12.88
N SER A 143 -0.41 -2.13 -11.99
CA SER A 143 -0.30 -0.71 -12.32
C SER A 143 1.15 -0.27 -12.58
N PRO A 144 1.49 0.25 -13.77
CA PRO A 144 2.86 0.69 -14.09
C PRO A 144 3.37 1.80 -13.17
N SER A 145 2.51 2.74 -12.77
CA SER A 145 2.89 3.82 -11.85
C SER A 145 3.22 3.31 -10.46
N VAL A 146 2.51 2.28 -9.98
CA VAL A 146 2.80 1.64 -8.69
C VAL A 146 4.14 0.90 -8.76
N ARG A 147 4.39 0.16 -9.86
CA ARG A 147 5.68 -0.51 -10.07
C ARG A 147 6.84 0.47 -10.08
N ALA A 148 6.71 1.60 -10.80
CA ALA A 148 7.76 2.60 -10.87
C ALA A 148 8.13 3.15 -9.48
N ILE A 149 7.13 3.43 -8.64
CA ILE A 149 7.36 3.88 -7.26
C ILE A 149 8.07 2.80 -6.44
N ALA A 150 7.71 1.53 -6.61
CA ALA A 150 8.36 0.42 -5.91
C ALA A 150 9.81 0.21 -6.37
N HIS A 151 10.09 0.30 -7.67
CA HIS A 151 11.45 0.22 -8.20
C HIS A 151 12.33 1.38 -7.71
N GLU A 152 11.80 2.60 -7.68
CA GLU A 152 12.49 3.75 -7.08
C GLU A 152 12.80 3.51 -5.59
N ALA A 153 11.83 2.99 -4.83
CA ALA A 153 12.05 2.67 -3.42
C ALA A 153 13.13 1.58 -3.23
N LEU A 154 13.13 0.55 -4.08
CA LEU A 154 14.14 -0.52 -4.08
C LEU A 154 15.52 -0.01 -4.47
N ALA A 155 15.63 0.92 -5.41
CA ALA A 155 16.91 1.52 -5.80
C ALA A 155 17.57 2.29 -4.63
N GLN A 156 16.81 2.70 -3.63
CA GLN A 156 17.32 3.35 -2.42
C GLN A 156 17.67 2.38 -1.27
N VAL A 157 17.39 1.08 -1.42
CA VAL A 157 17.72 0.04 -0.42
C VAL A 157 19.22 -0.24 -0.44
N PRO A 158 19.88 -0.54 0.70
CA PRO A 158 21.31 -0.86 0.70
C PRO A 158 21.68 -2.03 -0.23
N THR A 159 22.79 -1.91 -0.97
CA THR A 159 23.25 -2.92 -1.94
C THR A 159 23.26 -4.35 -1.36
N GLY A 160 23.76 -4.52 -0.14
CA GLY A 160 23.84 -5.82 0.52
C GLY A 160 22.47 -6.50 0.72
N VAL A 161 21.42 -5.72 0.96
CA VAL A 161 20.04 -6.24 1.09
C VAL A 161 19.52 -6.71 -0.27
N LEU A 162 19.83 -5.98 -1.36
CA LEU A 162 19.48 -6.41 -2.70
C LEU A 162 20.23 -7.70 -3.09
N VAL A 163 21.50 -7.83 -2.69
CA VAL A 163 22.28 -9.06 -2.89
C VAL A 163 21.66 -10.24 -2.14
N GLU A 164 21.15 -10.05 -0.93
CA GLU A 164 20.42 -11.09 -0.20
C GLU A 164 19.16 -11.55 -0.95
N LEU A 165 18.43 -10.62 -1.57
CA LEU A 165 17.22 -10.92 -2.36
C LEU A 165 17.51 -11.71 -3.63
N LEU A 166 18.73 -11.66 -4.19
CA LEU A 166 19.12 -12.51 -5.32
C LEU A 166 19.04 -14.01 -5.00
N GLY A 167 19.07 -14.37 -3.71
CA GLY A 167 18.91 -15.76 -3.27
C GLY A 167 17.48 -16.29 -3.35
N ASP A 168 16.47 -15.41 -3.48
CA ASP A 168 15.08 -15.80 -3.66
C ASP A 168 14.71 -15.76 -5.15
N PRO A 169 14.34 -16.90 -5.79
CA PRO A 169 14.03 -16.95 -7.21
C PRO A 169 12.83 -16.09 -7.62
N VAL A 170 11.94 -15.73 -6.68
CA VAL A 170 10.78 -14.86 -6.96
C VAL A 170 11.22 -13.39 -7.04
N ASP A 171 12.18 -12.99 -6.21
CA ASP A 171 12.62 -11.60 -6.07
C ASP A 171 13.91 -11.29 -6.84
N ALA A 172 14.68 -12.29 -7.25
CA ALA A 172 15.99 -12.13 -7.86
C ALA A 172 15.99 -11.19 -9.07
N GLU A 173 15.02 -11.33 -9.97
CA GLU A 173 14.93 -10.47 -11.17
C GLU A 173 14.68 -9.01 -10.79
N ILE A 174 13.80 -8.76 -9.82
CA ILE A 174 13.50 -7.41 -9.35
C ILE A 174 14.69 -6.81 -8.61
N ALA A 175 15.39 -7.62 -7.81
CA ALA A 175 16.60 -7.21 -7.12
C ALA A 175 17.75 -6.89 -8.08
N ARG A 176 17.91 -7.66 -9.16
CA ARG A 176 18.86 -7.38 -10.24
C ARG A 176 18.56 -6.03 -10.90
N VAL A 177 17.31 -5.79 -11.28
CA VAL A 177 16.90 -4.50 -11.85
C VAL A 177 17.20 -3.34 -10.90
N ALA A 178 16.96 -3.50 -9.59
CA ALA A 178 17.30 -2.48 -8.61
C ALA A 178 18.82 -2.24 -8.49
N LEU A 179 19.63 -3.29 -8.57
CA LEU A 179 21.10 -3.20 -8.59
C LEU A 179 21.61 -2.49 -9.87
N GLU A 180 20.99 -2.78 -11.02
CA GLU A 180 21.28 -2.09 -12.28
C GLU A 180 20.96 -0.60 -12.18
N SER A 181 19.78 -0.23 -11.69
CA SER A 181 19.44 1.17 -11.42
C SER A 181 20.44 1.82 -10.45
N GLN A 182 20.87 1.13 -9.38
CA GLN A 182 21.92 1.66 -8.50
C GLN A 182 23.25 1.89 -9.20
N ALA A 183 23.66 0.98 -10.08
CA ALA A 183 24.90 1.07 -10.81
C ALA A 183 24.89 2.19 -11.86
N ASP A 184 23.77 2.36 -12.55
CA ASP A 184 23.66 3.24 -13.72
C ASP A 184 23.10 4.62 -13.39
N GLU A 185 22.09 4.70 -12.53
CA GLU A 185 21.38 5.95 -12.21
C GLU A 185 21.94 6.65 -10.97
N TYR A 186 22.40 5.88 -9.97
CA TYR A 186 22.94 6.41 -8.71
C TYR A 186 24.46 6.30 -8.59
N ASP A 187 25.14 5.86 -9.66
CA ASP A 187 26.59 5.74 -9.74
C ASP A 187 27.23 4.89 -8.62
N SER A 188 26.51 3.88 -8.11
CA SER A 188 27.01 3.00 -7.05
C SER A 188 28.14 2.09 -7.55
N PRO A 189 29.39 2.25 -7.07
CA PRO A 189 30.50 1.39 -7.51
C PRO A 189 30.35 -0.05 -6.98
N GLU A 190 29.70 -0.22 -5.83
CA GLU A 190 29.43 -1.53 -5.23
C GLU A 190 28.41 -2.30 -6.08
N ALA A 191 27.28 -1.66 -6.42
CA ALA A 191 26.26 -2.28 -7.27
C ALA A 191 26.83 -2.62 -8.65
N ARG A 192 27.62 -1.71 -9.23
CA ARG A 192 28.30 -1.95 -10.52
C ARG A 192 29.23 -3.16 -10.47
N TRP A 193 29.95 -3.37 -9.37
CA TRP A 193 30.78 -4.57 -9.21
C TRP A 193 29.94 -5.85 -9.16
N ILE A 194 28.82 -5.83 -8.45
CA ILE A 194 27.90 -6.97 -8.34
C ILE A 194 27.27 -7.30 -9.71
N VAL A 195 26.71 -6.31 -10.41
CA VAL A 195 26.07 -6.52 -11.73
C VAL A 195 27.06 -7.13 -12.71
N ASN A 196 28.28 -6.60 -12.81
CA ASN A 196 29.33 -7.18 -13.67
C ASN A 196 29.72 -8.63 -13.28
N ALA A 197 29.58 -9.01 -12.00
CA ALA A 197 29.84 -10.38 -11.58
C ALA A 197 28.70 -11.32 -11.96
N LEU A 198 27.45 -10.85 -11.88
CA LEU A 198 26.26 -11.59 -12.32
C LEU A 198 26.27 -11.82 -13.83
N ASP A 199 26.56 -10.79 -14.62
CA ASP A 199 26.60 -10.91 -16.09
C ASP A 199 27.62 -11.96 -16.56
N ARG A 200 28.79 -12.03 -15.89
CA ARG A 200 29.80 -13.05 -16.17
C ARG A 200 29.35 -14.46 -15.81
N ALA A 201 28.60 -14.61 -14.71
CA ALA A 201 28.08 -15.90 -14.30
C ALA A 201 27.01 -16.40 -15.30
N ASP A 202 26.14 -15.51 -15.78
CA ASP A 202 25.13 -15.83 -16.79
C ASP A 202 25.78 -16.24 -18.14
N GLU A 203 26.88 -15.57 -18.54
CA GLU A 203 27.65 -15.92 -19.74
C GLU A 203 28.29 -17.32 -19.65
N ASP A 204 28.73 -17.73 -18.46
CA ASP A 204 29.34 -19.03 -18.22
C ASP A 204 28.31 -20.19 -18.17
N GLU A 205 27.03 -19.88 -17.91
CA GLU A 205 25.93 -20.86 -17.83
C GLU A 205 25.17 -21.08 -19.17
N ALA A 206 25.40 -20.23 -20.19
CA ALA A 206 24.73 -20.25 -21.49
C ALA A 206 25.40 -21.13 -22.56
#